data_AF-A0A352MB16-F1
#
_entry.id   AF-A0A352MB16-F1
#
_cell.length_a   1.000
_cell.length_b   1.000
_cell.length_c   1.000
_cell.angle_alpha   90.00
_cell.angle_beta   90.00
_cell.angle_gamma   90.00
#
_symmetry.space_group_name_H-M   'P 1'
#
loop_
_entity.id
_entity.type
_entity.pdbx_description
1 polymer ?
#
loop_
_entity_poly.entity_id
_entity_poly.type
_entity_poly.pdbx_seq_one_letter_code
_entity_poly.pdbx_strand_id
1 'polypeptide(L)'
;MKNLIKFVAFVFIIFAFILHSCKKEELATLSTSSITNITATSATGGGMIASDGNASVTSRGICWGLNTNPTISDSKTNDGTGEGQFVSSLTGLTAGSTYHVRAYATNSVGTAYGADLSFATLGMAPECLTQAATNITSSGATLNGKVNANHLSTNVTFEYGIVSSYGSTVTANQSPLTGNNITNVNADISGLTPGTKYHYRVSSVNSLGTTIGNDLTFDTEQSIPILTTLPTLNKTSNSVTTGGNITSDGGAAITSKGVCYSTTPYPTVTNNKTINGSGTGSFISKLTCLSDQTTYYVRAYATNSIGTAYGDQLSFTTEKKTITFNPNFTYGSVKDIDDNCYKTIQIGDEIWMAENLKTSRYNDGIPIPNVTDNTEWEKLLSSISTPPYITTGAYCWYNNDSATYENVYGKLYNYGVVNSSKICPVGWHIPAGIDYLEKSFISGDCYLDSYLGGTLMETGSIHWINPYSACINNETGFSAIPAGKRNSDGTFTEFGYHAYFWVTGVIGHGPLVMNQKVPHSPTYCHSPTSCGILPTQGHSIRCVKD
;
A
#
# COMPACT_ATOMS: atom_id res chain seq x y z
N MET A 1 -110.21 75.70 36.56
CA MET A 1 -109.41 75.91 35.34
C MET A 1 -107.89 76.09 35.59
N LYS A 2 -107.34 75.84 36.80
CA LYS A 2 -105.89 75.93 37.09
C LYS A 2 -105.17 74.58 37.29
N ASN A 3 -105.91 73.48 37.49
CA ASN A 3 -105.33 72.14 37.71
C ASN A 3 -105.26 71.27 36.44
N LEU A 4 -105.98 71.63 35.37
CA LEU A 4 -105.90 70.93 34.07
C LEU A 4 -104.63 71.33 33.28
N ILE A 5 -104.16 72.57 33.44
CA ILE A 5 -102.94 73.08 32.78
C ILE A 5 -101.66 72.50 33.42
N LYS A 6 -101.67 72.21 34.73
CA LYS A 6 -100.54 71.54 35.40
C LYS A 6 -100.43 70.05 35.05
N PHE A 7 -101.55 69.37 34.80
CA PHE A 7 -101.55 67.96 34.41
C PHE A 7 -101.12 67.77 32.95
N VAL A 8 -101.55 68.66 32.04
CA VAL A 8 -101.12 68.62 30.62
C VAL A 8 -99.65 69.01 30.46
N ALA A 9 -99.12 69.95 31.26
CA ALA A 9 -97.69 70.28 31.25
C ALA A 9 -96.80 69.16 31.84
N PHE A 10 -97.28 68.42 32.86
CA PHE A 10 -96.54 67.30 33.45
C PHE A 10 -96.53 66.06 32.54
N VAL A 11 -97.63 65.81 31.80
CA VAL A 11 -97.70 64.75 30.79
C VAL A 11 -96.85 65.10 29.56
N PHE A 12 -96.75 66.36 29.14
CA PHE A 12 -95.85 66.77 28.06
C PHE A 12 -94.36 66.75 28.46
N ILE A 13 -94.02 67.01 29.73
CA ILE A 13 -92.64 66.89 30.23
C ILE A 13 -92.24 65.41 30.38
N ILE A 14 -93.16 64.51 30.75
CA ILE A 14 -92.88 63.05 30.76
C ILE A 14 -92.82 62.47 29.34
N PHE A 15 -93.59 62.98 28.38
CA PHE A 15 -93.52 62.54 26.98
C PHE A 15 -92.32 63.16 26.22
N ALA A 16 -91.83 64.34 26.63
CA ALA A 16 -90.60 64.95 26.11
C ALA A 16 -89.31 64.37 26.72
N PHE A 17 -89.40 63.63 27.82
CA PHE A 17 -88.27 62.86 28.39
C PHE A 17 -88.21 61.39 27.91
N ILE A 18 -89.18 60.91 27.10
CA ILE A 18 -89.17 59.54 26.52
C ILE A 18 -88.74 59.53 25.04
N LEU A 19 -88.46 60.70 24.43
CA LEU A 19 -87.94 60.81 23.06
C LEU A 19 -86.49 61.31 22.98
N HIS A 20 -85.70 61.13 24.05
CA HIS A 20 -84.24 61.21 23.95
C HIS A 20 -83.65 59.82 23.68
N SER A 21 -83.32 59.62 22.41
CA SER A 21 -82.21 58.78 21.95
C SER A 21 -82.45 57.27 21.91
N CYS A 22 -83.43 56.81 21.14
CA CYS A 22 -83.30 55.50 20.48
C CYS A 22 -82.50 55.72 19.19
N LYS A 23 -81.16 55.88 19.31
CA LYS A 23 -80.29 55.82 18.13
C LYS A 23 -80.37 54.40 17.58
N LYS A 24 -80.50 54.25 16.26
CA LYS A 24 -80.53 52.94 15.59
C LYS A 24 -79.26 52.17 15.97
N GLU A 25 -79.43 50.96 16.51
CA GLU A 25 -78.32 50.03 16.73
C GLU A 25 -77.79 49.57 15.38
N GLU A 26 -76.48 49.66 15.21
CA GLU A 26 -75.76 49.23 14.02
C GLU A 26 -74.63 48.27 14.41
N LEU A 27 -74.04 47.61 13.42
CA LEU A 27 -72.83 46.84 13.64
C LEU A 27 -71.69 47.75 14.10
N ALA A 28 -70.81 47.22 14.96
CA ALA A 28 -69.62 47.94 15.40
C ALA A 28 -68.73 48.35 14.21
N THR A 29 -68.09 49.52 14.31
CA THR A 29 -67.08 49.97 13.34
C THR A 29 -65.70 49.71 13.90
N LEU A 30 -64.88 48.93 13.20
CA LEU A 30 -63.56 48.50 13.65
C LEU A 30 -62.53 48.39 12.52
N SER A 31 -61.25 48.45 12.86
CA SER A 31 -60.13 48.20 11.95
C SER A 31 -59.27 47.03 12.44
N THR A 32 -58.69 46.30 11.49
CA THR A 32 -57.70 45.24 11.75
C THR A 32 -56.31 45.87 11.79
N SER A 33 -55.56 45.65 12.87
CA SER A 33 -54.17 46.12 12.98
C SER A 33 -53.21 45.19 12.22
N SER A 34 -52.04 45.71 11.81
CA SER A 34 -51.01 44.92 11.16
C SER A 34 -50.51 43.78 12.06
N ILE A 35 -50.12 42.67 11.44
CA ILE A 35 -49.57 41.52 12.14
C ILE A 35 -48.07 41.70 12.36
N THR A 36 -47.61 41.42 13.58
CA THR A 36 -46.24 41.58 14.03
C THR A 36 -45.79 40.36 14.85
N ASN A 37 -44.51 40.29 15.25
CA ASN A 37 -43.95 39.18 16.03
C ASN A 37 -44.29 37.79 15.45
N ILE A 38 -44.17 37.66 14.14
CA ILE A 38 -44.51 36.44 13.41
C ILE A 38 -43.41 35.40 13.64
N THR A 39 -43.80 34.22 14.13
CA THR A 39 -42.93 33.05 14.29
C THR A 39 -43.42 31.93 13.36
N ALA A 40 -42.86 30.73 13.50
CA ALA A 40 -43.34 29.55 12.77
C ALA A 40 -44.74 29.10 13.23
N THR A 41 -45.13 29.36 14.48
CA THR A 41 -46.37 28.82 15.07
C THR A 41 -47.26 29.86 15.75
N SER A 42 -46.85 31.13 15.75
CA SER A 42 -47.58 32.22 16.38
C SER A 42 -47.40 33.55 15.66
N ALA A 43 -48.30 34.49 15.94
CA ALA A 43 -48.17 35.88 15.54
C ALA A 43 -48.93 36.80 16.51
N THR A 44 -48.65 38.10 16.49
CA THR A 44 -49.37 39.11 17.28
C THR A 44 -50.17 39.99 16.34
N GLY A 45 -51.48 40.10 16.58
CA GLY A 45 -52.36 41.02 15.87
C GLY A 45 -53.15 41.90 16.84
N GLY A 46 -54.16 42.57 16.32
CA GLY A 46 -55.14 43.29 17.13
C GLY A 46 -56.14 44.05 16.27
N GLY A 47 -56.88 44.93 16.91
CA GLY A 47 -57.79 45.84 16.21
C GLY A 47 -58.17 47.03 17.08
N MET A 48 -58.87 47.96 16.45
CA MET A 48 -59.46 49.11 17.13
C MET A 48 -60.95 49.17 16.84
N ILE A 49 -61.77 49.11 17.88
CA ILE A 49 -63.22 49.35 17.77
C ILE A 49 -63.42 50.86 17.94
N ALA A 50 -63.71 51.55 16.84
CA ALA A 50 -63.90 52.99 16.77
C ALA A 50 -65.30 53.42 17.21
N SER A 51 -66.29 52.53 17.07
CA SER A 51 -67.64 52.72 17.62
C SER A 51 -68.33 51.36 17.81
N ASP A 52 -69.09 51.22 18.87
CA ASP A 52 -69.96 50.07 19.17
C ASP A 52 -71.28 50.07 18.37
N GLY A 53 -71.53 51.11 17.55
CA GLY A 53 -72.76 51.20 16.77
C GLY A 53 -74.00 51.48 17.62
N ASN A 54 -73.84 52.09 18.80
CA ASN A 54 -74.88 52.29 19.82
C ASN A 54 -75.41 50.99 20.46
N ALA A 55 -74.69 49.88 20.30
CA ALA A 55 -75.00 48.60 20.94
C ALA A 55 -73.73 48.01 21.55
N SER A 56 -73.74 47.75 22.86
CA SER A 56 -72.53 47.32 23.57
C SER A 56 -71.89 46.07 22.96
N VAL A 57 -70.58 46.14 22.69
CA VAL A 57 -69.79 45.01 22.20
C VAL A 57 -69.68 43.94 23.28
N THR A 58 -70.26 42.76 23.01
CA THR A 58 -70.32 41.60 23.90
C THR A 58 -69.17 40.61 23.69
N SER A 59 -68.44 40.69 22.57
CA SER A 59 -67.20 39.95 22.35
C SER A 59 -66.39 40.60 21.23
N ARG A 60 -65.07 40.67 21.39
CA ARG A 60 -64.13 41.14 20.37
C ARG A 60 -62.92 40.22 20.28
N GLY A 61 -62.20 40.32 19.17
CA GLY A 61 -60.91 39.65 19.01
C GLY A 61 -60.48 39.62 17.56
N ILE A 62 -59.62 38.67 17.22
CA ILE A 62 -59.21 38.37 15.85
C ILE A 62 -59.70 36.97 15.46
N CYS A 63 -60.16 36.82 14.22
CA CYS A 63 -60.33 35.53 13.56
C CYS A 63 -59.31 35.36 12.42
N TRP A 64 -58.79 34.15 12.24
CA TRP A 64 -57.80 33.81 11.21
C TRP A 64 -58.05 32.44 10.57
N GLY A 65 -57.60 32.30 9.32
CA GLY A 65 -57.73 31.07 8.54
C GLY A 65 -56.79 31.06 7.34
N LEU A 66 -56.75 29.95 6.62
CA LEU A 66 -55.95 29.81 5.38
C LEU A 66 -56.65 30.45 4.15
N ASN A 67 -57.96 30.69 4.26
CA ASN A 67 -58.77 31.30 3.20
C ASN A 67 -59.02 32.78 3.51
N THR A 68 -59.21 33.57 2.44
CA THR A 68 -59.59 34.99 2.57
C THR A 68 -60.89 35.16 3.35
N ASN A 69 -61.02 36.32 3.99
CA ASN A 69 -62.19 36.71 4.77
C ASN A 69 -62.58 35.72 5.89
N PRO A 70 -61.67 35.35 6.81
CA PRO A 70 -62.02 34.50 7.94
C PRO A 70 -63.12 35.13 8.79
N THR A 71 -63.90 34.28 9.46
CA THR A 71 -65.01 34.66 10.32
C THR A 71 -64.86 34.04 11.70
N ILE A 72 -65.78 34.36 12.63
CA ILE A 72 -65.76 33.78 13.98
C ILE A 72 -66.06 32.26 14.05
N SER A 73 -66.30 31.59 12.91
CA SER A 73 -66.34 30.12 12.82
C SER A 73 -64.97 29.49 12.59
N ASP A 74 -63.99 30.28 12.14
CA ASP A 74 -62.59 29.87 12.01
C ASP A 74 -61.88 29.96 13.37
N SER A 75 -60.56 29.82 13.37
CA SER A 75 -59.74 30.07 14.56
C SER A 75 -59.91 31.52 15.01
N LYS A 76 -60.12 31.75 16.31
CA LYS A 76 -60.30 33.10 16.86
C LYS A 76 -59.79 33.26 18.27
N THR A 77 -59.48 34.50 18.65
CA THR A 77 -59.30 34.92 20.05
C THR A 77 -60.61 35.47 20.62
N ASN A 78 -60.68 35.63 21.94
CA ASN A 78 -61.73 36.38 22.61
C ASN A 78 -61.07 37.31 23.63
N ASP A 79 -60.94 38.58 23.23
CA ASP A 79 -60.14 39.60 23.92
C ASP A 79 -61.05 40.59 24.69
N GLY A 80 -62.22 40.11 25.12
CA GLY A 80 -63.13 40.79 26.02
C GLY A 80 -64.25 41.57 25.32
N THR A 81 -64.68 42.65 25.95
CA THR A 81 -65.87 43.44 25.58
C THR A 81 -65.54 44.94 25.42
N GLY A 82 -66.48 45.72 24.90
CA GLY A 82 -66.38 47.18 24.82
C GLY A 82 -65.51 47.72 23.69
N GLU A 83 -65.45 49.05 23.58
CA GLU A 83 -64.68 49.79 22.56
C GLU A 83 -63.18 49.87 22.86
N GLY A 84 -62.42 50.44 21.92
CA GLY A 84 -61.00 50.72 22.08
C GLY A 84 -60.08 49.72 21.39
N GLN A 85 -58.79 49.84 21.66
CA GLN A 85 -57.75 48.97 21.11
C GLN A 85 -57.64 47.66 21.88
N PHE A 86 -57.33 46.59 21.18
CA PHE A 86 -57.01 45.29 21.76
C PHE A 86 -55.88 44.61 20.99
N VAL A 87 -55.14 43.73 21.66
CA VAL A 87 -54.03 42.94 21.11
C VAL A 87 -54.37 41.47 21.29
N SER A 88 -54.07 40.67 20.27
CA SER A 88 -54.41 39.25 20.21
C SER A 88 -53.16 38.41 19.92
N SER A 89 -53.00 37.30 20.63
CA SER A 89 -51.96 36.30 20.34
C SER A 89 -52.54 35.16 19.52
N LEU A 90 -52.13 35.08 18.25
CA LEU A 90 -52.50 33.99 17.35
C LEU A 90 -51.53 32.83 17.63
N THR A 91 -52.06 31.66 17.97
CA THR A 91 -51.28 30.45 18.29
C THR A 91 -51.80 29.25 17.51
N GLY A 92 -51.01 28.18 17.45
CA GLY A 92 -51.38 26.97 16.69
C GLY A 92 -51.30 27.16 15.17
N LEU A 93 -50.48 28.11 14.70
CA LEU A 93 -50.22 28.28 13.27
C LEU A 93 -49.28 27.19 12.76
N THR A 94 -49.40 26.88 11.46
CA THR A 94 -48.47 25.97 10.77
C THR A 94 -47.34 26.78 10.12
N ALA A 95 -46.10 26.33 10.25
CA ALA A 95 -44.91 26.98 9.68
C ALA A 95 -45.00 27.13 8.15
N GLY A 96 -44.35 28.16 7.60
CA GLY A 96 -44.31 28.43 6.16
C GLY A 96 -45.66 28.62 5.47
N SER A 97 -46.73 28.86 6.24
CA SER A 97 -48.11 28.99 5.75
C SER A 97 -48.56 30.45 5.74
N THR A 98 -49.29 30.83 4.69
CA THR A 98 -49.95 32.14 4.59
C THR A 98 -51.32 32.09 5.26
N TYR A 99 -51.55 32.98 6.21
CA TYR A 99 -52.81 33.15 6.91
C TYR A 99 -53.46 34.49 6.55
N HIS A 100 -54.78 34.46 6.48
CA HIS A 100 -55.66 35.63 6.43
C HIS A 100 -56.21 35.92 7.82
N VAL A 101 -56.44 37.20 8.13
CA VAL A 101 -56.78 37.64 9.48
C VAL A 101 -57.67 38.88 9.50
N ARG A 102 -58.67 38.89 10.39
CA ARG A 102 -59.61 39.99 10.57
C ARG A 102 -59.90 40.23 12.04
N ALA A 103 -59.95 41.50 12.45
CA ALA A 103 -60.57 41.87 13.72
C ALA A 103 -62.09 41.64 13.64
N TYR A 104 -62.71 41.17 14.72
CA TYR A 104 -64.16 41.04 14.85
C TYR A 104 -64.67 41.74 16.13
N ALA A 105 -65.92 42.21 16.08
CA ALA A 105 -66.66 42.68 17.24
C ALA A 105 -68.13 42.27 17.12
N THR A 106 -68.69 41.67 18.16
CA THR A 106 -70.07 41.22 18.23
C THR A 106 -70.86 42.10 19.18
N ASN A 107 -72.02 42.58 18.75
CA ASN A 107 -73.01 43.26 19.58
C ASN A 107 -74.40 42.63 19.37
N SER A 108 -75.46 43.25 19.88
CA SER A 108 -76.86 42.77 19.73
C SER A 108 -77.32 42.68 18.27
N VAL A 109 -76.73 43.46 17.36
CA VAL A 109 -77.09 43.51 15.93
C VAL A 109 -76.41 42.38 15.15
N GLY A 110 -75.18 42.03 15.51
CA GLY A 110 -74.42 40.95 14.89
C GLY A 110 -72.92 41.11 15.04
N THR A 111 -72.16 40.41 14.19
CA THR A 111 -70.68 40.46 14.18
C THR A 111 -70.19 41.32 13.03
N ALA A 112 -69.50 42.41 13.35
CA ALA A 112 -68.75 43.22 12.42
C ALA A 112 -67.32 42.69 12.26
N TYR A 113 -66.71 42.98 11.10
CA TYR A 113 -65.34 42.60 10.80
C TYR A 113 -64.53 43.75 10.21
N GLY A 114 -63.27 43.84 10.59
CA GLY A 114 -62.30 44.74 9.96
C GLY A 114 -61.84 44.26 8.57
N ALA A 115 -60.86 44.98 8.02
CA ALA A 115 -60.21 44.62 6.76
C ALA A 115 -59.52 43.25 6.85
N ASP A 116 -59.55 42.49 5.75
CA ASP A 116 -58.78 41.25 5.61
C ASP A 116 -57.32 41.57 5.32
N LEU A 117 -56.44 41.17 6.23
CA LEU A 117 -54.98 41.25 6.05
C LEU A 117 -54.43 39.84 5.88
N SER A 118 -53.25 39.73 5.27
CA SER A 118 -52.54 38.44 5.19
C SER A 118 -51.10 38.57 5.69
N PHE A 119 -50.58 37.47 6.22
CA PHE A 119 -49.19 37.33 6.65
C PHE A 119 -48.72 35.89 6.45
N ALA A 120 -47.41 35.68 6.30
CA ALA A 120 -46.82 34.34 6.21
C ALA A 120 -46.04 34.03 7.49
N THR A 121 -46.29 32.87 8.08
CA THR A 121 -45.47 32.34 9.18
C THR A 121 -44.05 32.02 8.69
N LEU A 122 -43.09 32.07 9.60
CA LEU A 122 -41.69 31.76 9.28
C LEU A 122 -41.50 30.24 9.09
N GLY A 123 -40.39 29.85 8.44
CA GLY A 123 -39.94 28.46 8.41
C GLY A 123 -39.30 28.03 9.74
N MET A 124 -38.69 26.85 9.75
CA MET A 124 -38.01 26.29 10.94
C MET A 124 -36.54 25.97 10.62
N ALA A 125 -35.74 25.69 11.64
CA ALA A 125 -34.45 25.03 11.46
C ALA A 125 -34.66 23.72 10.67
N PRO A 126 -33.67 23.25 9.89
CA PRO A 126 -33.85 22.07 9.07
C PRO A 126 -34.02 20.82 9.93
N GLU A 127 -34.43 19.71 9.32
CA GLU A 127 -34.36 18.38 9.94
C GLU A 127 -33.48 17.49 9.07
N CYS A 128 -32.59 16.72 9.68
CA CYS A 128 -31.73 15.82 8.92
C CYS A 128 -31.49 14.48 9.65
N LEU A 129 -31.26 13.43 8.86
CA LEU A 129 -30.95 12.08 9.32
C LEU A 129 -29.85 11.48 8.44
N THR A 130 -28.79 10.96 9.05
CA THR A 130 -27.74 10.23 8.33
C THR A 130 -28.26 8.84 7.96
N GLN A 131 -28.07 8.40 6.71
CA GLN A 131 -28.43 7.07 6.23
C GLN A 131 -27.19 6.30 5.80
N ALA A 132 -27.25 4.96 5.85
CA ALA A 132 -26.14 4.07 5.53
C ALA A 132 -25.45 4.41 4.19
N ALA A 133 -24.12 4.33 4.18
CA ALA A 133 -23.31 4.53 2.99
C ALA A 133 -23.51 3.37 2.01
N THR A 134 -23.39 3.65 0.73
CA THR A 134 -23.53 2.69 -0.38
C THR A 134 -22.34 2.80 -1.33
N ASN A 135 -22.24 1.90 -2.32
CA ASN A 135 -21.16 1.90 -3.32
C ASN A 135 -19.75 1.99 -2.70
N ILE A 136 -19.56 1.27 -1.60
CA ILE A 136 -18.30 1.27 -0.87
C ILE A 136 -17.29 0.46 -1.68
N THR A 137 -16.15 1.08 -1.97
CA THR A 137 -15.00 0.48 -2.65
C THR A 137 -13.78 0.58 -1.75
N SER A 138 -12.61 0.12 -2.21
CA SER A 138 -11.37 0.29 -1.46
C SER A 138 -10.91 1.76 -1.34
N SER A 139 -11.45 2.67 -2.15
CA SER A 139 -11.00 4.07 -2.20
C SER A 139 -12.12 5.11 -2.23
N GLY A 140 -13.37 4.71 -2.07
CA GLY A 140 -14.51 5.63 -2.13
C GLY A 140 -15.81 5.03 -1.59
N ALA A 141 -16.82 5.88 -1.44
CA ALA A 141 -18.17 5.51 -1.03
C ALA A 141 -19.16 6.61 -1.42
N THR A 142 -20.45 6.29 -1.44
CA THR A 142 -21.55 7.26 -1.51
C THR A 142 -22.14 7.45 -0.10
N LEU A 143 -22.04 8.66 0.44
CA LEU A 143 -22.65 9.03 1.71
C LEU A 143 -24.12 9.42 1.47
N ASN A 144 -25.04 8.94 2.31
CA ASN A 144 -26.47 9.14 2.14
C ASN A 144 -27.10 9.83 3.36
N GLY A 145 -28.16 10.60 3.13
CA GLY A 145 -28.94 11.25 4.18
C GLY A 145 -30.35 11.61 3.73
N LYS A 146 -31.17 12.04 4.67
CA LYS A 146 -32.49 12.65 4.43
C LYS A 146 -32.52 14.02 5.07
N VAL A 147 -33.05 15.01 4.36
CA VAL A 147 -33.15 16.39 4.85
C VAL A 147 -34.51 16.99 4.50
N ASN A 148 -35.13 17.65 5.46
CA ASN A 148 -36.22 18.60 5.24
C ASN A 148 -35.68 20.02 5.50
N ALA A 149 -35.87 20.92 4.53
CA ALA A 149 -35.41 22.30 4.60
C ALA A 149 -36.36 23.22 5.41
N ASN A 150 -37.56 22.74 5.77
CA ASN A 150 -38.56 23.44 6.57
C ASN A 150 -38.83 24.88 6.09
N HIS A 151 -39.03 25.01 4.77
CA HIS A 151 -39.36 26.23 4.03
C HIS A 151 -38.25 27.29 3.95
N LEU A 152 -37.03 27.02 4.43
CA LEU A 152 -35.89 27.94 4.32
C LEU A 152 -34.76 27.31 3.51
N SER A 153 -34.06 28.12 2.71
CA SER A 153 -32.88 27.65 1.97
C SER A 153 -31.86 27.04 2.92
N THR A 154 -31.55 25.77 2.71
CA THR A 154 -30.75 24.94 3.62
C THR A 154 -29.54 24.37 2.89
N ASN A 155 -28.35 24.69 3.38
CA ASN A 155 -27.10 24.09 2.91
C ASN A 155 -26.91 22.73 3.57
N VAL A 156 -26.53 21.72 2.79
CA VAL A 156 -26.36 20.34 3.26
C VAL A 156 -24.95 19.85 2.96
N THR A 157 -24.24 19.41 4.00
CA THR A 157 -22.89 18.85 3.92
C THR A 157 -22.83 17.51 4.64
N PHE A 158 -21.92 16.65 4.21
CA PHE A 158 -21.50 15.48 4.97
C PHE A 158 -20.14 15.75 5.59
N GLU A 159 -20.00 15.42 6.87
CA GLU A 159 -18.71 15.40 7.58
C GLU A 159 -18.27 13.94 7.66
N TYR A 160 -17.01 13.64 7.33
CA TYR A 160 -16.50 12.26 7.37
C TYR A 160 -15.02 12.19 7.77
N GLY A 161 -14.58 11.04 8.30
CA GLY A 161 -13.18 10.77 8.65
C GLY A 161 -12.95 9.48 9.41
N ILE A 162 -11.69 9.19 9.75
CA ILE A 162 -11.30 7.93 10.42
C ILE A 162 -11.60 7.90 11.93
N VAL A 163 -12.03 9.03 12.48
CA VAL A 163 -12.45 9.21 13.87
C VAL A 163 -13.68 10.12 13.90
N SER A 164 -14.40 10.17 15.01
CA SER A 164 -15.63 10.97 15.17
C SER A 164 -15.41 12.49 15.18
N SER A 165 -14.18 12.99 15.05
CA SER A 165 -13.91 14.40 14.73
C SER A 165 -13.97 14.69 13.23
N TYR A 166 -14.12 13.66 12.39
CA TYR A 166 -14.25 13.70 10.94
C TYR A 166 -13.06 14.35 10.22
N GLY A 167 -12.95 15.67 10.25
CA GLY A 167 -11.84 16.42 9.67
C GLY A 167 -11.93 16.62 8.15
N SER A 168 -12.87 15.95 7.46
CA SER A 168 -13.19 16.19 6.05
C SER A 168 -14.67 16.49 5.86
N THR A 169 -14.99 17.26 4.81
CA THR A 169 -16.39 17.57 4.46
C THR A 169 -16.61 17.46 2.96
N VAL A 170 -17.84 17.15 2.55
CA VAL A 170 -18.29 17.18 1.15
C VAL A 170 -19.71 17.74 1.08
N THR A 171 -19.98 18.61 0.12
CA THR A 171 -21.33 19.17 -0.08
C THR A 171 -22.22 18.13 -0.75
N ALA A 172 -23.46 17.99 -0.27
CA ALA A 172 -24.43 17.09 -0.89
C ALA A 172 -24.82 17.58 -2.29
N ASN A 173 -25.02 16.64 -3.22
CA ASN A 173 -25.37 16.93 -4.62
C ASN A 173 -26.66 17.74 -4.78
N GLN A 174 -27.59 17.60 -3.83
CA GLN A 174 -28.88 18.29 -3.82
C GLN A 174 -28.84 19.62 -3.04
N SER A 175 -27.69 20.03 -2.49
CA SER A 175 -27.55 21.29 -1.77
C SER A 175 -27.47 22.48 -2.73
N PRO A 176 -28.10 23.63 -2.43
CA PRO A 176 -29.00 23.87 -1.30
C PRO A 176 -30.41 23.31 -1.54
N LEU A 177 -31.08 22.88 -0.47
CA LEU A 177 -32.48 22.46 -0.47
C LEU A 177 -33.42 23.61 -0.10
N THR A 178 -34.64 23.58 -0.64
CA THR A 178 -35.74 24.51 -0.29
C THR A 178 -37.05 23.72 -0.16
N GLY A 179 -38.09 24.35 0.42
CA GLY A 179 -39.41 23.73 0.60
C GLY A 179 -39.52 22.87 1.85
N ASN A 180 -40.54 22.02 1.91
CA ASN A 180 -40.93 21.25 3.11
C ASN A 180 -41.04 19.73 2.88
N ASN A 181 -40.46 19.24 1.80
CA ASN A 181 -40.44 17.81 1.51
C ASN A 181 -39.15 17.20 2.06
N ILE A 182 -39.28 16.05 2.72
CA ILE A 182 -38.13 15.22 3.05
C ILE A 182 -37.48 14.74 1.74
N THR A 183 -36.24 15.14 1.52
CA THR A 183 -35.48 14.85 0.30
C THR A 183 -34.31 13.93 0.64
N ASN A 184 -34.11 12.88 -0.16
CA ASN A 184 -32.90 12.06 -0.07
C ASN A 184 -31.73 12.85 -0.65
N VAL A 185 -30.63 12.90 0.09
CA VAL A 185 -29.40 13.59 -0.29
C VAL A 185 -28.23 12.62 -0.33
N ASN A 186 -27.28 12.84 -1.24
CA ASN A 186 -26.07 12.04 -1.31
C ASN A 186 -24.85 12.85 -1.75
N ALA A 187 -23.67 12.30 -1.47
CA ALA A 187 -22.39 12.78 -1.98
C ALA A 187 -21.42 11.60 -2.18
N ASP A 188 -20.71 11.58 -3.30
CA ASP A 188 -19.65 10.61 -3.54
C ASP A 188 -18.32 11.14 -2.98
N ILE A 189 -17.60 10.28 -2.27
CA ILE A 189 -16.26 10.55 -1.73
C ILE A 189 -15.24 9.57 -2.34
N SER A 190 -14.01 10.05 -2.51
CA SER A 190 -12.90 9.30 -3.10
C SER A 190 -11.60 9.56 -2.34
N GLY A 191 -10.54 8.82 -2.66
CA GLY A 191 -9.24 8.95 -2.01
C GLY A 191 -9.20 8.36 -0.59
N LEU A 192 -10.09 7.43 -0.28
CA LEU A 192 -10.11 6.73 1.01
C LEU A 192 -9.02 5.67 1.09
N THR A 193 -8.58 5.36 2.30
CA THR A 193 -7.62 4.29 2.56
C THR A 193 -8.35 2.94 2.53
N PRO A 194 -7.85 1.91 1.81
CA PRO A 194 -8.41 0.57 1.82
C PRO A 194 -8.47 -0.08 3.21
N GLY A 195 -9.43 -0.98 3.43
CA GLY A 195 -9.58 -1.73 4.68
C GLY A 195 -9.70 -0.87 5.95
N THR A 196 -10.22 0.35 5.83
CA THR A 196 -10.25 1.36 6.89
C THR A 196 -11.67 1.73 7.27
N LYS A 197 -11.91 1.86 8.58
CA LYS A 197 -13.18 2.33 9.13
C LYS A 197 -13.29 3.84 9.02
N TYR A 198 -14.41 4.32 8.48
CA TYR A 198 -14.77 5.73 8.42
C TYR A 198 -16.06 5.99 9.19
N HIS A 199 -16.09 7.12 9.90
CA HIS A 199 -17.24 7.76 10.52
C HIS A 199 -17.77 8.86 9.60
N TYR A 200 -19.08 9.06 9.55
CA TYR A 200 -19.69 10.18 8.84
C TYR A 200 -21.06 10.56 9.37
N ARG A 201 -21.46 11.81 9.11
CA ARG A 201 -22.80 12.32 9.40
C ARG A 201 -23.22 13.43 8.44
N VAL A 202 -24.53 13.64 8.29
CA VAL A 202 -25.08 14.81 7.57
C VAL A 202 -25.21 16.02 8.51
N SER A 203 -24.90 17.20 8.01
CA SER A 203 -25.09 18.51 8.65
C SER A 203 -25.92 19.40 7.74
N SER A 204 -26.94 20.04 8.28
CA SER A 204 -27.87 20.88 7.52
C SER A 204 -28.04 22.23 8.22
N VAL A 205 -27.86 23.32 7.48
CA VAL A 205 -27.80 24.68 8.03
C VAL A 205 -28.69 25.62 7.24
N ASN A 206 -29.55 26.35 7.94
CA ASN A 206 -30.29 27.48 7.39
C ASN A 206 -30.19 28.72 8.31
N SER A 207 -30.90 29.79 7.98
CA SER A 207 -30.85 31.06 8.74
C SER A 207 -31.35 30.96 10.18
N LEU A 208 -32.06 29.89 10.56
CA LEU A 208 -32.59 29.68 11.91
C LEU A 208 -31.78 28.69 12.74
N GLY A 209 -30.85 27.93 12.14
CA GLY A 209 -29.96 27.07 12.89
C GLY A 209 -29.34 25.92 12.09
N THR A 210 -28.64 25.07 12.83
CA THR A 210 -27.95 23.87 12.33
C THR A 210 -28.56 22.63 12.96
N THR A 211 -28.85 21.62 12.16
CA THR A 211 -29.16 20.27 12.63
C THR A 211 -28.14 19.27 12.15
N ILE A 212 -27.88 18.28 12.97
CA ILE A 212 -26.83 17.30 12.78
C ILE A 212 -27.45 15.90 12.88
N GLY A 213 -27.22 15.06 11.88
CA GLY A 213 -27.64 13.66 11.89
C GLY A 213 -26.78 12.81 12.83
N ASN A 214 -27.23 11.59 13.12
CA ASN A 214 -26.46 10.63 13.92
C ASN A 214 -25.16 10.22 13.20
N ASP A 215 -24.14 9.87 13.98
CA ASP A 215 -22.91 9.25 13.46
C ASP A 215 -23.22 7.84 12.93
N LEU A 216 -22.70 7.53 11.74
CA LEU A 216 -22.69 6.19 11.17
C LEU A 216 -21.27 5.84 10.70
N THR A 217 -21.00 4.54 10.59
CA THR A 217 -19.69 4.06 10.13
C THR A 217 -19.82 3.12 8.94
N PHE A 218 -18.78 3.07 8.11
CA PHE A 218 -18.58 2.04 7.08
C PHE A 218 -17.09 1.66 7.01
N ASP A 219 -16.81 0.47 6.48
CA ASP A 219 -15.45 -0.02 6.26
C ASP A 219 -15.18 -0.07 4.75
N THR A 220 -14.10 0.57 4.28
CA THR A 220 -13.68 0.45 2.87
C THR A 220 -13.22 -0.98 2.57
N GLU A 221 -13.37 -1.40 1.32
CA GLU A 221 -12.91 -2.72 0.90
C GLU A 221 -11.37 -2.82 0.95
N GLN A 222 -10.85 -4.04 1.09
CA GLN A 222 -9.43 -4.30 0.96
C GLN A 222 -9.03 -4.40 -0.52
N SER A 223 -7.78 -4.08 -0.85
CA SER A 223 -7.24 -4.18 -2.21
C SER A 223 -5.95 -4.99 -2.24
N ILE A 224 -5.45 -5.33 -3.43
CA ILE A 224 -4.07 -5.81 -3.57
C ILE A 224 -3.07 -4.71 -3.16
N PRO A 225 -1.81 -5.07 -2.86
CA PRO A 225 -0.78 -4.09 -2.46
C PRO A 225 -0.42 -3.09 -3.56
N ILE A 226 0.20 -1.97 -3.19
CA ILE A 226 0.78 -1.00 -4.12
C ILE A 226 2.28 -0.93 -3.89
N LEU A 227 3.06 -1.11 -4.96
CA LEU A 227 4.51 -1.12 -4.91
C LEU A 227 5.17 -0.68 -6.23
N THR A 228 6.43 -0.27 -6.15
CA THR A 228 7.29 -0.01 -7.31
C THR A 228 8.50 -0.94 -7.33
N THR A 229 9.08 -1.16 -8.51
CA THR A 229 10.33 -1.91 -8.67
C THR A 229 11.52 -0.95 -8.60
N LEU A 230 12.52 -1.26 -7.77
CA LEU A 230 13.72 -0.43 -7.65
C LEU A 230 14.70 -0.68 -8.82
N PRO A 231 15.47 0.33 -9.25
CA PRO A 231 16.49 0.17 -10.29
C PRO A 231 17.48 -0.96 -10.02
N THR A 232 18.04 -1.53 -11.09
CA THR A 232 19.09 -2.53 -11.01
C THR A 232 20.46 -1.91 -10.75
N LEU A 233 21.19 -2.42 -9.76
CA LEU A 233 22.52 -1.99 -9.33
C LEU A 233 23.47 -3.20 -9.24
N ASN A 234 24.78 -2.95 -9.15
CA ASN A 234 25.81 -3.97 -8.95
C ASN A 234 25.68 -5.15 -9.92
N LYS A 235 25.47 -4.84 -11.20
CA LYS A 235 25.36 -5.82 -12.27
C LYS A 235 26.71 -6.50 -12.44
N THR A 236 26.70 -7.83 -12.52
CA THR A 236 27.87 -8.65 -12.87
C THR A 236 27.48 -9.59 -14.01
N SER A 237 28.38 -10.50 -14.38
CA SER A 237 28.09 -11.54 -15.37
C SER A 237 27.09 -12.60 -14.92
N ASN A 238 26.76 -12.69 -13.62
CA ASN A 238 25.87 -13.72 -13.09
C ASN A 238 24.96 -13.24 -11.95
N SER A 239 24.96 -11.95 -11.66
CA SER A 239 24.16 -11.39 -10.57
C SER A 239 23.76 -9.94 -10.81
N VAL A 240 22.72 -9.52 -10.10
CA VAL A 240 22.30 -8.12 -10.03
C VAL A 240 21.63 -7.86 -8.68
N THR A 241 21.69 -6.63 -8.19
CA THR A 241 20.92 -6.20 -7.03
C THR A 241 19.76 -5.31 -7.49
N THR A 242 18.54 -5.56 -7.00
CA THR A 242 17.34 -4.74 -7.25
C THR A 242 16.42 -4.88 -6.03
N GLY A 243 15.13 -4.59 -6.14
CA GLY A 243 14.20 -4.66 -5.03
C GLY A 243 12.86 -4.03 -5.36
N GLY A 244 12.13 -3.65 -4.33
CA GLY A 244 10.88 -2.91 -4.46
C GLY A 244 10.62 -2.02 -3.26
N ASN A 245 9.67 -1.10 -3.42
CA ASN A 245 9.13 -0.31 -2.32
C ASN A 245 7.62 -0.47 -2.27
N ILE A 246 7.11 -1.05 -1.19
CA ILE A 246 5.68 -1.25 -0.95
C ILE A 246 5.14 -0.03 -0.21
N THR A 247 4.36 0.80 -0.91
CA THR A 247 3.79 2.04 -0.37
C THR A 247 2.42 1.83 0.28
N SER A 248 1.72 0.74 -0.03
CA SER A 248 0.47 0.36 0.63
C SER A 248 0.32 -1.16 0.64
N ASP A 249 -0.20 -1.71 1.74
CA ASP A 249 -0.56 -3.12 1.86
C ASP A 249 -2.00 -3.42 1.38
N GLY A 250 -2.75 -2.39 0.99
CA GLY A 250 -4.14 -2.52 0.56
C GLY A 250 -5.11 -2.84 1.70
N GLY A 251 -4.75 -2.55 2.95
CA GLY A 251 -5.59 -2.81 4.12
C GLY A 251 -5.58 -4.27 4.57
N ALA A 252 -4.68 -5.09 4.03
CA ALA A 252 -4.45 -6.47 4.42
C ALA A 252 -2.96 -6.76 4.55
N ALA A 253 -2.57 -7.52 5.57
CA ALA A 253 -1.15 -7.77 5.85
C ALA A 253 -0.43 -8.44 4.66
N ILE A 254 0.76 -7.93 4.32
CA ILE A 254 1.65 -8.54 3.33
C ILE A 254 2.19 -9.87 3.87
N THR A 255 1.90 -10.98 3.19
CA THR A 255 2.32 -12.33 3.55
C THR A 255 3.63 -12.75 2.87
N SER A 256 3.94 -12.20 1.70
CA SER A 256 5.19 -12.46 0.98
C SER A 256 5.57 -11.27 0.11
N LYS A 257 6.87 -10.97 0.00
CA LYS A 257 7.42 -9.99 -0.95
C LYS A 257 8.74 -10.45 -1.55
N GLY A 258 9.10 -9.90 -2.70
CA GLY A 258 10.39 -10.17 -3.34
C GLY A 258 10.42 -9.64 -4.76
N VAL A 259 11.30 -10.22 -5.57
CA VAL A 259 11.48 -9.85 -6.97
C VAL A 259 11.30 -11.10 -7.83
N CYS A 260 10.43 -11.04 -8.84
CA CYS A 260 10.31 -12.06 -9.87
C CYS A 260 11.02 -11.63 -11.16
N TYR A 261 11.66 -12.59 -11.85
CA TYR A 261 12.49 -12.33 -13.02
C TYR A 261 12.45 -13.48 -14.03
N SER A 262 12.67 -13.15 -15.30
CA SER A 262 12.66 -14.10 -16.42
C SER A 262 13.45 -13.54 -17.60
N THR A 263 13.83 -14.38 -18.55
CA THR A 263 14.34 -13.97 -19.88
C THR A 263 13.20 -13.55 -20.83
N THR A 264 11.95 -13.73 -20.41
CA THR A 264 10.74 -13.27 -21.11
C THR A 264 10.09 -12.09 -20.38
N PRO A 265 9.46 -11.14 -21.10
CA PRO A 265 8.73 -10.03 -20.48
C PRO A 265 7.59 -10.46 -19.55
N TYR A 266 7.25 -9.56 -18.64
CA TYR A 266 6.20 -9.63 -17.63
C TYR A 266 6.34 -10.83 -16.68
N PRO A 267 7.50 -10.99 -16.01
CA PRO A 267 7.67 -12.07 -15.04
C PRO A 267 6.63 -11.96 -13.93
N THR A 268 6.19 -13.11 -13.44
CA THR A 268 5.27 -13.26 -12.32
C THR A 268 5.87 -14.17 -11.25
N VAL A 269 5.18 -14.36 -10.14
CA VAL A 269 5.64 -15.26 -9.05
C VAL A 269 5.71 -16.75 -9.42
N THR A 270 5.33 -17.13 -10.64
CA THR A 270 5.51 -18.48 -11.20
C THR A 270 6.85 -18.63 -11.93
N ASN A 271 7.52 -17.53 -12.28
CA ASN A 271 8.89 -17.53 -12.79
C ASN A 271 9.90 -17.63 -11.63
N ASN A 272 11.19 -17.41 -11.93
CA ASN A 272 12.19 -17.28 -10.88
C ASN A 272 11.86 -16.10 -9.98
N LYS A 273 12.01 -16.28 -8.66
CA LYS A 273 11.74 -15.22 -7.69
C LYS A 273 12.61 -15.29 -6.45
N THR A 274 12.77 -14.16 -5.80
CA THR A 274 13.31 -14.06 -4.44
C THR A 274 12.19 -14.01 -3.40
N ILE A 275 12.52 -14.29 -2.15
CA ILE A 275 11.62 -14.15 -0.99
C ILE A 275 12.33 -13.29 0.05
N ASN A 276 11.74 -12.15 0.38
CA ASN A 276 12.33 -11.09 1.20
C ASN A 276 11.46 -10.76 2.42
N GLY A 277 10.69 -11.75 2.89
CA GLY A 277 9.85 -11.65 4.09
C GLY A 277 8.47 -11.03 3.84
N SER A 278 7.98 -10.29 4.84
CA SER A 278 6.64 -9.71 4.93
C SER A 278 6.70 -8.19 5.25
N GLY A 279 5.54 -7.55 5.36
CA GLY A 279 5.40 -6.13 5.71
C GLY A 279 5.71 -5.13 4.57
N THR A 280 5.40 -3.86 4.82
CA THR A 280 5.55 -2.74 3.87
C THR A 280 6.98 -2.18 3.85
N GLY A 281 7.21 -1.14 3.02
CA GLY A 281 8.49 -0.44 2.89
C GLY A 281 9.42 -1.01 1.82
N SER A 282 10.62 -0.45 1.77
CA SER A 282 11.66 -0.83 0.81
C SER A 282 12.33 -2.14 1.19
N PHE A 283 12.65 -2.95 0.18
CA PHE A 283 13.45 -4.15 0.32
C PHE A 283 14.42 -4.29 -0.86
N ILE A 284 15.56 -4.94 -0.60
CA ILE A 284 16.59 -5.21 -1.60
C ILE A 284 16.74 -6.73 -1.76
N SER A 285 16.99 -7.16 -2.99
CA SER A 285 17.16 -8.54 -3.42
C SER A 285 18.38 -8.66 -4.32
N LYS A 286 19.25 -9.64 -4.03
CA LYS A 286 20.33 -10.06 -4.92
C LYS A 286 19.85 -11.23 -5.75
N LEU A 287 19.76 -11.05 -7.06
CA LEU A 287 19.49 -12.11 -8.02
C LEU A 287 20.86 -12.74 -8.35
N THR A 288 20.98 -14.05 -8.23
CA THR A 288 22.20 -14.80 -8.52
C THR A 288 21.93 -15.92 -9.52
N CYS A 289 22.98 -16.61 -9.95
CA CYS A 289 22.92 -17.71 -10.92
C CYS A 289 22.32 -17.28 -12.28
N LEU A 290 22.56 -16.03 -12.68
CA LEU A 290 22.15 -15.54 -13.98
C LEU A 290 23.15 -16.00 -15.05
N SER A 291 22.65 -16.24 -16.26
CA SER A 291 23.49 -16.49 -17.43
C SER A 291 24.13 -15.19 -17.88
N ASP A 292 25.39 -15.23 -18.29
CA ASP A 292 26.13 -14.08 -18.78
C ASP A 292 25.65 -13.61 -20.15
N GLN A 293 25.87 -12.33 -20.47
CA GLN A 293 25.36 -11.67 -21.68
C GLN A 293 23.86 -11.91 -21.98
N THR A 294 23.06 -12.19 -20.95
CA THR A 294 21.64 -12.53 -21.09
C THR A 294 20.79 -11.38 -20.58
N THR A 295 19.77 -11.02 -21.36
CA THR A 295 18.79 -10.01 -20.95
C THR A 295 17.70 -10.64 -20.08
N TYR A 296 17.47 -10.03 -18.93
CA TYR A 296 16.41 -10.40 -17.99
C TYR A 296 15.45 -9.23 -17.80
N TYR A 297 14.18 -9.58 -17.63
CA TYR A 297 13.10 -8.70 -17.19
C TYR A 297 12.82 -8.98 -15.71
N VAL A 298 12.51 -7.92 -14.96
CA VAL A 298 12.40 -7.99 -13.51
C VAL A 298 11.28 -7.11 -12.98
N ARG A 299 10.55 -7.61 -11.97
CA ARG A 299 9.47 -6.91 -11.28
C ARG A 299 9.48 -7.22 -9.79
N ALA A 300 9.33 -6.23 -8.94
CA ALA A 300 9.00 -6.45 -7.54
C ALA A 300 7.58 -7.04 -7.42
N TYR A 301 7.35 -7.91 -6.44
CA TYR A 301 6.02 -8.43 -6.11
C TYR A 301 5.74 -8.32 -4.60
N ALA A 302 4.46 -8.21 -4.26
CA ALA A 302 3.96 -8.32 -2.89
C ALA A 302 2.59 -9.01 -2.90
N THR A 303 2.37 -9.90 -1.94
CA THR A 303 1.15 -10.70 -1.80
C THR A 303 0.47 -10.41 -0.47
N ASN A 304 -0.84 -10.19 -0.49
CA ASN A 304 -1.70 -10.17 0.70
C ASN A 304 -2.88 -11.16 0.52
N SER A 305 -3.87 -11.14 1.41
CA SER A 305 -5.05 -12.04 1.32
C SER A 305 -5.94 -11.78 0.11
N ILE A 306 -5.84 -10.61 -0.53
CA ILE A 306 -6.63 -10.25 -1.72
C ILE A 306 -5.94 -10.73 -3.00
N GLY A 307 -4.61 -10.68 -3.05
CA GLY A 307 -3.86 -11.15 -4.22
C GLY A 307 -2.41 -10.71 -4.25
N THR A 308 -1.78 -10.86 -5.42
CA THR A 308 -0.39 -10.46 -5.66
C THR A 308 -0.35 -9.26 -6.60
N ALA A 309 0.27 -8.18 -6.13
CA ALA A 309 0.59 -7.01 -6.93
C ALA A 309 2.04 -7.06 -7.42
N TYR A 310 2.30 -6.33 -8.50
CA TYR A 310 3.61 -6.24 -9.11
C TYR A 310 3.96 -4.78 -9.41
N GLY A 311 5.23 -4.42 -9.18
CA GLY A 311 5.76 -3.13 -9.59
C GLY A 311 5.99 -3.04 -11.10
N ASP A 312 6.56 -1.90 -11.51
CA ASP A 312 6.97 -1.64 -12.89
C ASP A 312 7.97 -2.69 -13.40
N GLN A 313 7.92 -2.98 -14.69
CA GLN A 313 8.93 -3.83 -15.30
C GLN A 313 10.19 -3.04 -15.61
N LEU A 314 11.33 -3.57 -15.17
CA LEU A 314 12.65 -3.15 -15.60
C LEU A 314 13.31 -4.28 -16.39
N SER A 315 14.38 -3.95 -17.12
CA SER A 315 15.23 -4.93 -17.79
C SER A 315 16.70 -4.60 -17.60
N PHE A 316 17.54 -5.63 -17.58
CA PHE A 316 18.99 -5.50 -17.57
C PHE A 316 19.63 -6.63 -18.38
N THR A 317 20.82 -6.40 -18.89
CA THR A 317 21.67 -7.44 -19.49
C THR A 317 22.85 -7.66 -18.55
N THR A 318 23.08 -8.91 -18.17
CA THR A 318 24.26 -9.30 -17.39
C THR A 318 25.53 -9.04 -18.20
N GLU A 319 26.63 -8.79 -17.50
CA GLU A 319 27.91 -8.57 -18.15
C GLU A 319 28.45 -9.86 -18.80
N LYS A 320 29.48 -9.72 -19.64
CA LYS A 320 30.20 -10.87 -20.17
C LYS A 320 31.07 -11.48 -19.07
N LYS A 321 31.06 -12.81 -18.96
CA LYS A 321 32.00 -13.52 -18.10
C LYS A 321 33.40 -13.46 -18.72
N THR A 322 34.41 -13.19 -17.90
CA THR A 322 35.80 -13.12 -18.37
C THR A 322 36.35 -14.49 -18.73
N ILE A 323 35.94 -15.53 -18.00
CA ILE A 323 36.30 -16.92 -18.32
C ILE A 323 35.66 -17.33 -19.66
N THR A 324 36.48 -17.82 -20.59
CA THR A 324 36.07 -18.33 -21.88
C THR A 324 35.69 -19.81 -21.78
N PHE A 325 34.38 -20.06 -21.71
CA PHE A 325 33.84 -21.41 -21.79
C PHE A 325 33.77 -21.89 -23.24
N ASN A 326 33.95 -23.19 -23.47
CA ASN A 326 33.80 -23.76 -24.80
C ASN A 326 32.33 -23.63 -25.25
N PRO A 327 32.01 -22.88 -26.32
CA PRO A 327 30.63 -22.58 -26.71
C PRO A 327 29.88 -23.80 -27.28
N ASN A 328 30.58 -24.89 -27.59
CA ASN A 328 29.97 -26.12 -28.09
C ASN A 328 29.29 -26.95 -26.99
N PHE A 329 29.50 -26.58 -25.72
CA PHE A 329 28.89 -27.25 -24.57
C PHE A 329 27.76 -26.44 -23.97
N THR A 330 26.74 -27.17 -23.49
CA THR A 330 25.71 -26.61 -22.61
C THR A 330 26.13 -26.84 -21.18
N TYR A 331 26.34 -25.76 -20.44
CA TYR A 331 26.73 -25.82 -19.03
C TYR A 331 25.50 -25.84 -18.13
N GLY A 332 25.55 -26.69 -17.11
CA GLY A 332 24.63 -26.64 -15.97
C GLY A 332 25.05 -25.58 -14.95
N SER A 333 24.43 -25.61 -13.78
CA SER A 333 24.87 -24.78 -12.66
C SER A 333 24.68 -25.45 -11.30
N VAL A 334 25.55 -25.12 -10.36
CA VAL A 334 25.44 -25.50 -8.95
C VAL A 334 25.67 -24.28 -8.08
N LYS A 335 25.03 -24.27 -6.91
CA LYS A 335 25.15 -23.21 -5.92
C LYS A 335 25.78 -23.75 -4.64
N ASP A 336 26.68 -22.99 -4.02
CA ASP A 336 27.21 -23.31 -2.69
C ASP A 336 26.35 -22.71 -1.55
N ILE A 337 26.82 -22.87 -0.31
CA ILE A 337 26.16 -22.36 0.90
C ILE A 337 26.15 -20.81 0.99
N ASP A 338 26.98 -20.13 0.19
CA ASP A 338 27.12 -18.67 0.11
C ASP A 338 26.33 -18.06 -1.06
N ASP A 339 25.46 -18.84 -1.69
CA ASP A 339 24.74 -18.43 -2.90
C ASP A 339 25.66 -18.09 -4.09
N ASN A 340 26.94 -18.50 -4.07
CA ASN A 340 27.79 -18.41 -5.24
C ASN A 340 27.35 -19.46 -6.25
N CYS A 341 27.26 -19.06 -7.51
CA CYS A 341 26.84 -19.94 -8.59
C CYS A 341 28.00 -20.24 -9.51
N TYR A 342 28.14 -21.52 -9.84
CA TYR A 342 29.22 -22.06 -10.66
C TYR A 342 28.60 -22.78 -11.86
N LYS A 343 29.17 -22.58 -13.05
CA LYS A 343 28.87 -23.41 -14.21
C LYS A 343 29.36 -24.83 -13.94
N THR A 344 28.60 -25.81 -14.40
CA THR A 344 28.95 -27.23 -14.32
C THR A 344 28.94 -27.86 -15.70
N ILE A 345 29.69 -28.93 -15.87
CA ILE A 345 29.83 -29.64 -17.14
C ILE A 345 29.81 -31.15 -16.88
N GLN A 346 29.11 -31.89 -17.73
CA GLN A 346 29.14 -33.35 -17.72
C GLN A 346 30.43 -33.81 -18.39
N ILE A 347 31.22 -34.61 -17.70
CA ILE A 347 32.46 -35.19 -18.23
C ILE A 347 32.47 -36.68 -17.88
N GLY A 348 32.31 -37.54 -18.89
CA GLY A 348 32.03 -38.96 -18.66
C GLY A 348 30.69 -39.12 -17.91
N ASP A 349 30.69 -39.95 -16.87
CA ASP A 349 29.51 -40.20 -16.02
C ASP A 349 29.33 -39.16 -14.90
N GLU A 350 30.34 -38.32 -14.66
CA GLU A 350 30.36 -37.36 -13.55
C GLU A 350 29.98 -35.93 -14.00
N ILE A 351 29.49 -35.13 -13.05
CA ILE A 351 29.28 -33.70 -13.23
C ILE A 351 30.36 -32.94 -12.50
N TRP A 352 31.10 -32.12 -13.22
CA TRP A 352 32.22 -31.32 -12.71
C TRP A 352 31.87 -29.85 -12.61
N MET A 353 32.42 -29.15 -11.61
CA MET A 353 32.48 -27.69 -11.62
C MET A 353 33.45 -27.23 -12.72
N ALA A 354 32.97 -26.32 -13.59
CA ALA A 354 33.78 -25.66 -14.61
C ALA A 354 34.45 -24.37 -14.09
N GLU A 355 34.22 -24.03 -12.83
CA GLU A 355 34.73 -22.82 -12.17
C GLU A 355 35.32 -23.14 -10.80
N ASN A 356 36.31 -22.34 -10.40
CA ASN A 356 36.95 -22.49 -9.11
C ASN A 356 36.01 -22.05 -7.98
N LEU A 357 36.03 -22.80 -6.88
CA LEU A 357 35.18 -22.56 -5.72
C LEU A 357 35.50 -21.22 -5.03
N LYS A 358 34.46 -20.51 -4.61
CA LYS A 358 34.49 -19.18 -3.98
C LYS A 358 33.87 -19.15 -2.58
N THR A 359 33.44 -20.29 -2.03
CA THR A 359 32.80 -20.31 -0.72
C THR A 359 33.76 -19.88 0.42
N SER A 360 33.18 -19.31 1.46
CA SER A 360 33.76 -18.88 2.73
C SER A 360 33.19 -19.67 3.91
N ARG A 361 32.32 -20.66 3.64
CA ARG A 361 31.69 -21.51 4.65
C ARG A 361 31.72 -22.95 4.17
N TYR A 362 31.85 -23.87 5.12
CA TYR A 362 31.57 -25.28 4.87
C TYR A 362 30.07 -25.46 4.61
N ASN A 363 29.70 -26.60 4.01
CA ASN A 363 28.32 -26.94 3.67
C ASN A 363 27.41 -27.17 4.89
N ASP A 364 27.97 -27.20 6.12
CA ASP A 364 27.26 -27.16 7.40
C ASP A 364 27.12 -25.74 7.97
N GLY A 365 27.55 -24.71 7.24
CA GLY A 365 27.45 -23.30 7.59
C GLY A 365 28.60 -22.76 8.44
N ILE A 366 29.55 -23.60 8.87
CA ILE A 366 30.70 -23.16 9.67
C ILE A 366 31.59 -22.24 8.81
N PRO A 367 31.95 -21.03 9.28
CA PRO A 367 32.87 -20.14 8.58
C PRO A 367 34.27 -20.71 8.42
N ILE A 368 34.85 -20.49 7.24
CA ILE A 368 36.26 -20.71 6.94
C ILE A 368 36.96 -19.35 7.09
N PRO A 369 37.96 -19.22 7.97
CA PRO A 369 38.68 -17.96 8.13
C PRO A 369 39.46 -17.58 6.86
N ASN A 370 39.42 -16.29 6.49
CA ASN A 370 40.36 -15.68 5.57
C ASN A 370 41.67 -15.37 6.31
N VAL A 371 42.77 -16.01 5.93
CA VAL A 371 44.06 -15.86 6.63
C VAL A 371 45.14 -15.42 5.65
N THR A 372 45.65 -14.21 5.85
CA THR A 372 46.67 -13.61 4.99
C THR A 372 48.08 -13.69 5.59
N ASP A 373 48.18 -13.69 6.92
CA ASP A 373 49.43 -13.88 7.65
C ASP A 373 49.91 -15.33 7.61
N ASN A 374 51.19 -15.54 7.30
CA ASN A 374 51.72 -16.89 7.15
C ASN A 374 51.83 -17.66 8.46
N THR A 375 52.14 -16.97 9.57
CA THR A 375 52.26 -17.62 10.87
C THR A 375 50.90 -18.16 11.32
N GLU A 376 49.84 -17.39 11.15
CA GLU A 376 48.47 -17.83 11.44
C GLU A 376 48.02 -18.95 10.50
N TRP A 377 48.35 -18.87 9.22
CA TRP A 377 48.03 -19.92 8.25
C TRP A 377 48.64 -21.28 8.63
N GLU A 378 49.91 -21.27 9.04
CA GLU A 378 50.62 -22.47 9.48
C GLU A 378 50.09 -23.03 10.81
N LYS A 379 49.77 -22.16 11.78
CA LYS A 379 49.23 -22.58 13.08
C LYS A 379 47.97 -23.44 12.94
N LEU A 380 47.11 -23.10 11.99
CA LEU A 380 45.86 -23.83 11.72
C LEU A 380 46.08 -25.28 11.23
N LEU A 381 47.31 -25.60 10.86
CA LEU A 381 47.75 -26.90 10.35
C LEU A 381 48.79 -27.57 11.26
N SER A 382 49.25 -26.89 12.31
CA SER A 382 50.31 -27.37 13.22
C SER A 382 49.93 -28.59 14.07
N SER A 383 48.63 -28.93 14.16
CA SER A 383 48.14 -30.15 14.81
C SER A 383 48.42 -31.44 14.01
N ILE A 384 48.93 -31.34 12.76
CA ILE A 384 49.23 -32.48 11.87
C ILE A 384 50.35 -33.40 12.40
N SER A 385 51.04 -33.02 13.48
CA SER A 385 52.12 -33.82 14.09
C SER A 385 51.64 -34.85 15.14
N THR A 386 50.40 -34.79 15.62
CA THR A 386 49.83 -35.78 16.58
C THR A 386 48.31 -35.97 16.39
N PRO A 387 47.81 -37.19 16.09
CA PRO A 387 46.37 -37.48 15.96
C PRO A 387 45.59 -37.25 17.27
N PRO A 388 44.29 -36.87 17.24
CA PRO A 388 43.44 -36.66 16.05
C PRO A 388 43.63 -35.25 15.47
N TYR A 389 43.88 -35.21 14.16
CA TYR A 389 44.15 -34.00 13.39
C TYR A 389 42.91 -33.12 13.29
N ILE A 390 42.70 -32.22 14.25
CA ILE A 390 41.73 -31.15 14.11
C ILE A 390 42.46 -30.00 13.41
N THR A 391 42.26 -29.90 12.10
CA THR A 391 42.76 -28.81 11.27
C THR A 391 41.60 -27.85 10.98
N THR A 392 41.67 -26.63 11.49
CA THR A 392 40.75 -25.59 11.07
C THR A 392 41.20 -25.12 9.70
N GLY A 393 40.43 -25.38 8.64
CA GLY A 393 40.80 -24.90 7.31
C GLY A 393 40.87 -23.38 7.19
N ALA A 394 41.58 -22.88 6.20
CA ALA A 394 41.64 -21.46 5.84
C ALA A 394 41.56 -21.27 4.33
N TYR A 395 41.18 -20.08 3.92
CA TYR A 395 41.30 -19.63 2.53
C TYR A 395 42.01 -18.28 2.44
N CYS A 396 42.52 -17.96 1.25
CA CYS A 396 42.89 -16.61 0.86
C CYS A 396 42.64 -16.42 -0.65
N TRP A 397 42.83 -15.21 -1.15
CA TRP A 397 42.95 -14.94 -2.58
C TRP A 397 44.41 -14.90 -2.99
N TYR A 398 44.70 -15.06 -4.28
CA TYR A 398 46.06 -14.85 -4.80
C TYR A 398 46.53 -13.44 -4.43
N ASN A 399 47.78 -13.28 -3.99
CA ASN A 399 48.32 -12.02 -3.45
C ASN A 399 47.49 -11.37 -2.32
N ASN A 400 46.59 -12.12 -1.67
CA ASN A 400 45.64 -11.60 -0.69
C ASN A 400 44.72 -10.47 -1.22
N ASP A 401 44.44 -10.45 -2.53
CA ASP A 401 43.62 -9.42 -3.18
C ASP A 401 42.29 -9.99 -3.70
N SER A 402 41.20 -9.74 -2.99
CA SER A 402 39.87 -10.20 -3.41
C SER A 402 39.32 -9.40 -4.60
N ALA A 403 39.64 -8.12 -4.71
CA ALA A 403 39.09 -7.24 -5.75
C ALA A 403 39.51 -7.69 -7.15
N THR A 404 40.76 -8.16 -7.28
CA THR A 404 41.30 -8.63 -8.56
C THR A 404 40.98 -10.11 -8.81
N TYR A 405 41.11 -10.97 -7.80
CA TYR A 405 41.19 -12.42 -8.04
C TYR A 405 39.91 -13.21 -7.74
N GLU A 406 39.01 -12.71 -6.89
CA GLU A 406 37.86 -13.48 -6.41
C GLU A 406 36.91 -13.93 -7.54
N ASN A 407 36.50 -12.98 -8.38
CA ASN A 407 35.43 -13.22 -9.35
C ASN A 407 35.81 -14.23 -10.43
N VAL A 408 37.09 -14.21 -10.84
CA VAL A 408 37.60 -15.04 -11.93
C VAL A 408 38.25 -16.30 -11.39
N TYR A 409 39.21 -16.17 -10.48
CA TYR A 409 40.10 -17.26 -10.07
C TYR A 409 39.62 -18.02 -8.85
N GLY A 410 38.63 -17.51 -8.14
CA GLY A 410 38.13 -18.09 -6.91
C GLY A 410 39.09 -17.93 -5.73
N LYS A 411 39.03 -18.87 -4.79
CA LYS A 411 39.85 -18.86 -3.57
C LYS A 411 40.87 -20.00 -3.59
N LEU A 412 41.98 -19.75 -2.89
CA LEU A 412 43.00 -20.76 -2.59
C LEU A 412 42.74 -21.26 -1.16
N TYR A 413 42.51 -22.55 -1.03
CA TYR A 413 42.20 -23.21 0.25
C TYR A 413 43.39 -24.04 0.72
N ASN A 414 43.58 -24.15 2.03
CA ASN A 414 44.58 -25.06 2.58
C ASN A 414 44.06 -26.49 2.77
N TYR A 415 44.94 -27.40 3.20
CA TYR A 415 44.56 -28.79 3.42
C TYR A 415 43.51 -28.99 4.53
N GLY A 416 43.45 -28.10 5.53
CA GLY A 416 42.43 -28.20 6.59
C GLY A 416 41.00 -28.12 6.03
N VAL A 417 40.80 -27.32 4.97
CA VAL A 417 39.51 -27.25 4.26
C VAL A 417 39.22 -28.55 3.53
N VAL A 418 40.21 -29.12 2.85
CA VAL A 418 40.09 -30.36 2.07
C VAL A 418 39.76 -31.55 2.98
N ASN A 419 40.47 -31.67 4.10
CA ASN A 419 40.31 -32.73 5.08
C ASN A 419 38.93 -32.73 5.76
N SER A 420 38.24 -31.59 5.78
CA SER A 420 36.89 -31.49 6.35
C SER A 420 35.86 -32.36 5.64
N SER A 421 36.06 -32.66 4.33
CA SER A 421 35.07 -33.26 3.44
C SER A 421 33.74 -32.48 3.32
N LYS A 422 33.70 -31.22 3.78
CA LYS A 422 32.49 -30.39 3.86
C LYS A 422 32.55 -29.13 2.98
N ILE A 423 33.59 -28.99 2.17
CA ILE A 423 33.79 -27.76 1.38
C ILE A 423 32.87 -27.66 0.16
N CYS A 424 32.50 -28.81 -0.42
CA CYS A 424 31.69 -28.85 -1.63
C CYS A 424 30.19 -28.70 -1.33
N PRO A 425 29.38 -28.21 -2.29
CA PRO A 425 27.93 -28.18 -2.17
C PRO A 425 27.35 -29.53 -1.74
N VAL A 426 26.19 -29.53 -1.08
CA VAL A 426 25.55 -30.79 -0.64
C VAL A 426 25.34 -31.73 -1.82
N GLY A 427 25.80 -32.98 -1.70
CA GLY A 427 25.78 -33.98 -2.77
C GLY A 427 26.93 -33.88 -3.77
N TRP A 428 27.92 -33.03 -3.52
CA TRP A 428 29.17 -32.91 -4.26
C TRP A 428 30.35 -33.20 -3.33
N HIS A 429 31.47 -33.63 -3.88
CA HIS A 429 32.69 -33.88 -3.12
C HIS A 429 33.94 -33.38 -3.86
N ILE A 430 35.06 -33.36 -3.15
CA ILE A 430 36.36 -33.13 -3.77
C ILE A 430 36.68 -34.39 -4.59
N PRO A 431 37.14 -34.26 -5.84
CA PRO A 431 37.48 -35.42 -6.65
C PRO A 431 38.48 -36.32 -5.94
N ALA A 432 38.19 -37.63 -5.91
CA ALA A 432 39.24 -38.62 -5.71
C ALA A 432 40.17 -38.58 -6.93
N GLY A 433 41.43 -38.98 -6.77
CA GLY A 433 42.51 -38.78 -7.74
C GLY A 433 42.04 -39.03 -9.16
N ILE A 434 42.53 -38.20 -10.07
CA ILE A 434 42.02 -38.03 -11.43
C ILE A 434 42.24 -39.25 -12.37
N ASP A 435 42.58 -40.44 -11.85
CA ASP A 435 42.62 -41.71 -12.62
C ASP A 435 41.33 -41.95 -13.45
N TYR A 436 40.20 -41.31 -13.08
CA TYR A 436 38.95 -41.31 -13.82
C TYR A 436 38.82 -40.22 -14.91
N LEU A 437 39.43 -39.02 -14.77
CA LEU A 437 39.51 -38.08 -15.91
C LEU A 437 40.59 -38.45 -16.94
N GLU A 438 41.33 -39.54 -16.75
CA GLU A 438 42.21 -40.07 -17.80
C GLU A 438 41.52 -41.18 -18.62
N LYS A 439 40.69 -42.02 -17.99
CA LYS A 439 40.09 -43.20 -18.65
C LYS A 439 38.90 -42.90 -19.56
N SER A 440 38.17 -41.81 -19.33
CA SER A 440 36.94 -41.48 -20.05
C SER A 440 37.16 -40.70 -21.37
N PHE A 441 38.42 -40.43 -21.71
CA PHE A 441 38.85 -39.45 -22.70
C PHE A 441 39.58 -40.22 -23.78
N ILE A 442 38.95 -40.43 -24.94
CA ILE A 442 39.58 -40.45 -26.27
C ILE A 442 38.52 -40.93 -27.28
N SER A 443 38.05 -39.97 -28.09
CA SER A 443 37.79 -40.19 -29.52
C SER A 443 38.18 -38.89 -30.25
N GLY A 444 39.48 -38.66 -30.45
CA GLY A 444 39.97 -37.45 -31.13
C GLY A 444 41.48 -37.43 -31.39
N ASP A 445 41.88 -36.77 -32.48
CA ASP A 445 43.20 -36.84 -33.16
C ASP A 445 44.38 -36.13 -32.45
N CYS A 446 44.24 -35.73 -31.19
CA CYS A 446 45.36 -35.21 -30.38
C CYS A 446 46.12 -36.36 -29.68
N TYR A 447 46.63 -37.29 -30.48
CA TYR A 447 47.27 -38.53 -30.03
C TYR A 447 48.76 -38.35 -29.75
N LEU A 448 49.10 -38.24 -28.47
CA LEU A 448 50.38 -38.59 -27.83
C LEU A 448 50.09 -38.46 -26.32
N ASP A 449 50.56 -39.38 -25.47
CA ASP A 449 50.29 -39.51 -24.01
C ASP A 449 50.67 -38.27 -23.15
N SER A 450 50.90 -37.14 -23.80
CA SER A 450 51.61 -35.98 -23.35
C SER A 450 50.86 -34.68 -23.69
N TYR A 451 49.53 -34.73 -23.88
CA TYR A 451 48.68 -33.59 -24.31
C TYR A 451 47.34 -33.41 -23.56
N LEU A 452 47.02 -34.26 -22.57
CA LEU A 452 45.72 -34.26 -21.86
C LEU A 452 45.40 -32.92 -21.18
N GLY A 453 46.40 -32.21 -20.64
CA GLY A 453 46.19 -30.98 -19.89
C GLY A 453 45.52 -29.86 -20.70
N GLY A 454 45.82 -29.76 -22.01
CA GLY A 454 45.26 -28.72 -22.88
C GLY A 454 43.76 -28.86 -23.14
N THR A 455 43.22 -30.08 -23.06
CA THR A 455 41.78 -30.36 -23.24
C THR A 455 40.92 -29.92 -22.05
N LEU A 456 41.55 -29.71 -20.89
CA LEU A 456 40.92 -29.24 -19.66
C LEU A 456 41.05 -27.72 -19.46
N MET A 457 42.00 -27.08 -20.15
CA MET A 457 42.31 -25.66 -19.98
C MET A 457 41.32 -24.74 -20.72
N GLU A 458 41.06 -23.56 -20.14
CA GLU A 458 40.35 -22.46 -20.80
C GLU A 458 40.99 -22.15 -22.17
N THR A 459 40.15 -22.01 -23.22
CA THR A 459 40.62 -21.62 -24.55
C THR A 459 41.08 -20.16 -24.61
N GLY A 460 42.07 -19.89 -25.44
CA GLY A 460 42.56 -18.54 -25.70
C GLY A 460 43.66 -18.11 -24.75
N SER A 461 43.95 -16.80 -24.75
CA SER A 461 45.09 -16.21 -24.02
C SER A 461 44.66 -15.08 -23.08
N ILE A 462 43.40 -15.10 -22.60
CA ILE A 462 42.89 -14.05 -21.71
C ILE A 462 43.58 -14.15 -20.34
N HIS A 463 43.61 -15.34 -19.75
CA HIS A 463 44.21 -15.56 -18.42
C HIS A 463 45.53 -16.33 -18.48
N TRP A 464 45.72 -17.18 -19.48
CA TRP A 464 47.00 -17.85 -19.71
C TRP A 464 48.01 -16.89 -20.33
N ILE A 465 49.16 -16.71 -19.69
CA ILE A 465 50.28 -15.91 -20.22
C ILE A 465 51.04 -16.78 -21.21
N ASN A 466 51.19 -16.34 -22.47
CA ASN A 466 51.90 -17.06 -23.54
C ASN A 466 51.53 -18.55 -23.70
N PRO A 467 50.23 -18.89 -23.84
CA PRO A 467 49.80 -20.28 -23.98
C PRO A 467 50.34 -20.89 -25.28
N TYR A 468 50.80 -22.14 -25.21
CA TYR A 468 51.13 -22.91 -26.42
C TYR A 468 49.84 -23.31 -27.14
N SER A 469 49.43 -22.50 -28.12
CA SER A 469 48.07 -22.46 -28.66
C SER A 469 47.60 -23.72 -29.40
N ALA A 470 48.50 -24.58 -29.87
CA ALA A 470 48.14 -25.72 -30.72
C ALA A 470 47.38 -26.84 -29.98
N CYS A 471 47.37 -26.85 -28.64
CA CYS A 471 46.80 -27.95 -27.86
C CYS A 471 45.77 -27.50 -26.80
N ILE A 472 45.49 -26.20 -26.68
CA ILE A 472 44.53 -25.66 -25.72
C ILE A 472 43.20 -25.43 -26.44
N ASN A 473 42.30 -26.40 -26.33
CA ASN A 473 41.03 -26.45 -27.06
C ASN A 473 39.80 -26.59 -26.14
N ASN A 474 40.00 -26.83 -24.84
CA ASN A 474 38.92 -27.05 -23.87
C ASN A 474 37.88 -28.07 -24.34
N GLU A 475 38.31 -29.14 -25.00
CA GLU A 475 37.41 -30.17 -25.57
C GLU A 475 36.52 -30.86 -24.54
N THR A 476 36.86 -30.75 -23.26
CA THR A 476 36.10 -31.32 -22.15
C THR A 476 35.06 -30.36 -21.56
N GLY A 477 35.17 -29.06 -21.88
CA GLY A 477 34.42 -28.00 -21.22
C GLY A 477 34.82 -27.74 -19.76
N PHE A 478 35.90 -28.35 -19.25
CA PHE A 478 36.35 -28.11 -17.88
C PHE A 478 36.72 -26.64 -17.65
N SER A 479 37.37 -25.95 -18.60
CA SER A 479 37.73 -24.53 -18.50
C SER A 479 38.66 -24.17 -17.32
N ALA A 480 39.75 -24.91 -17.11
CA ALA A 480 40.75 -24.59 -16.09
C ALA A 480 41.43 -23.25 -16.36
N ILE A 481 41.64 -22.48 -15.30
CA ILE A 481 42.25 -21.14 -15.34
C ILE A 481 43.49 -21.08 -14.43
N PRO A 482 44.53 -20.32 -14.79
CA PRO A 482 45.82 -20.34 -14.11
C PRO A 482 45.85 -19.45 -12.86
N ALA A 483 45.14 -19.88 -11.81
CA ALA A 483 45.05 -19.17 -10.55
C ALA A 483 46.35 -19.12 -9.74
N GLY A 484 47.40 -19.85 -10.16
CA GLY A 484 48.63 -20.00 -9.39
C GLY A 484 48.39 -20.74 -8.07
N LYS A 485 49.29 -20.52 -7.10
CA LYS A 485 49.22 -21.12 -5.76
C LYS A 485 49.75 -20.18 -4.68
N ARG A 486 49.38 -20.49 -3.43
CA ARG A 486 50.07 -20.00 -2.23
C ARG A 486 51.08 -21.06 -1.77
N ASN A 487 52.33 -20.66 -1.59
CA ASN A 487 53.40 -21.50 -1.07
C ASN A 487 53.32 -21.62 0.46
N SER A 488 54.06 -22.59 1.01
CA SER A 488 54.11 -22.82 2.47
C SER A 488 54.67 -21.62 3.24
N ASP A 489 55.58 -20.85 2.62
CA ASP A 489 56.16 -19.64 3.20
C ASP A 489 55.24 -18.40 3.06
N GLY A 490 54.04 -18.57 2.52
CA GLY A 490 53.06 -17.51 2.29
C GLY A 490 53.27 -16.69 1.03
N THR A 491 54.31 -16.96 0.24
CA THR A 491 54.50 -16.33 -1.06
C THR A 491 53.51 -16.87 -2.10
N PHE A 492 53.28 -16.10 -3.17
CA PHE A 492 52.38 -16.47 -4.26
C PHE A 492 53.17 -16.60 -5.56
N THR A 493 52.95 -17.70 -6.29
CA THR A 493 53.72 -18.00 -7.51
C THR A 493 52.84 -18.63 -8.59
N GLU A 494 53.36 -18.65 -9.82
CA GLU A 494 52.80 -19.38 -10.98
C GLU A 494 51.44 -18.87 -11.50
N PHE A 495 51.00 -17.69 -11.07
CA PHE A 495 49.83 -17.05 -11.65
C PHE A 495 50.00 -16.79 -13.15
N GLY A 496 48.95 -17.08 -13.93
CA GLY A 496 49.00 -17.00 -15.39
C GLY A 496 49.68 -18.20 -16.08
N TYR A 497 50.38 -19.06 -15.32
CA TYR A 497 51.16 -20.17 -15.86
C TYR A 497 50.68 -21.56 -15.44
N HIS A 498 50.08 -21.69 -14.25
CA HIS A 498 49.59 -22.99 -13.77
C HIS A 498 48.25 -22.88 -13.05
N ALA A 499 47.45 -23.93 -13.22
CA ALA A 499 46.25 -24.16 -12.42
C ALA A 499 46.52 -25.31 -11.43
N TYR A 500 46.35 -25.04 -10.13
CA TYR A 500 46.52 -26.02 -9.06
C TYR A 500 45.16 -26.34 -8.43
N PHE A 501 44.78 -27.61 -8.39
CA PHE A 501 43.51 -28.08 -7.81
C PHE A 501 43.72 -29.14 -6.73
N TRP A 502 42.97 -29.11 -5.64
CA TRP A 502 42.98 -30.20 -4.67
C TRP A 502 42.27 -31.47 -5.17
N VAL A 503 42.86 -32.64 -4.89
CA VAL A 503 42.27 -33.98 -5.08
C VAL A 503 42.46 -34.87 -3.83
N THR A 504 41.66 -35.94 -3.70
CA THR A 504 41.70 -36.92 -2.57
C THR A 504 42.17 -38.31 -3.06
N GLY A 505 42.71 -39.22 -2.23
CA GLY A 505 43.18 -40.53 -2.72
C GLY A 505 43.90 -41.42 -1.68
N VAL A 506 44.05 -42.71 -1.98
CA VAL A 506 44.44 -43.77 -0.99
C VAL A 506 45.92 -43.73 -0.57
N ILE A 507 46.79 -43.06 -1.32
CA ILE A 507 48.19 -42.86 -0.95
C ILE A 507 48.66 -41.49 -1.48
N GLY A 508 48.58 -40.45 -0.65
CA GLY A 508 49.11 -39.11 -0.95
C GLY A 508 48.03 -38.10 -1.35
N HIS A 509 47.77 -37.13 -0.47
CA HIS A 509 46.97 -35.95 -0.76
C HIS A 509 47.86 -34.91 -1.45
N GLY A 510 47.65 -34.63 -2.73
CA GLY A 510 48.46 -33.68 -3.50
C GLY A 510 47.61 -32.86 -4.46
N PRO A 511 48.09 -31.68 -4.91
CA PRO A 511 47.40 -30.92 -5.93
C PRO A 511 47.57 -31.55 -7.32
N LEU A 512 46.51 -31.49 -8.12
CA LEU A 512 46.56 -31.64 -9.58
C LEU A 512 47.10 -30.34 -10.20
N VAL A 513 48.06 -30.45 -11.12
CA VAL A 513 48.68 -29.29 -11.79
C VAL A 513 48.44 -29.34 -13.30
N MET A 514 47.96 -28.24 -13.87
CA MET A 514 47.86 -28.02 -15.32
C MET A 514 48.80 -26.87 -15.73
N ASN A 515 49.57 -27.02 -16.81
CA ASN A 515 50.67 -26.12 -17.21
C ASN A 515 50.63 -25.74 -18.70
N GLN A 516 51.01 -24.49 -19.01
CA GLN A 516 51.18 -23.93 -20.36
C GLN A 516 52.36 -24.48 -21.21
N LYS A 517 53.53 -24.78 -20.61
CA LYS A 517 54.81 -24.99 -21.35
C LYS A 517 55.06 -26.43 -21.76
N VAL A 518 54.34 -27.34 -21.12
CA VAL A 518 54.51 -28.77 -21.28
C VAL A 518 53.08 -29.32 -21.21
N PRO A 519 52.40 -29.55 -22.35
CA PRO A 519 51.05 -30.12 -22.38
C PRO A 519 50.96 -31.54 -21.77
N HIS A 520 52.09 -32.06 -21.29
CA HIS A 520 52.25 -33.39 -20.73
C HIS A 520 51.29 -33.57 -19.57
N SER A 521 50.72 -34.78 -19.55
CA SER A 521 49.75 -35.36 -18.61
C SER A 521 49.60 -34.58 -17.29
N PRO A 522 48.37 -34.46 -16.75
CA PRO A 522 48.17 -34.02 -15.37
C PRO A 522 49.25 -34.63 -14.49
N THR A 523 50.22 -33.82 -14.05
CA THR A 523 51.39 -34.39 -13.39
C THR A 523 50.99 -34.68 -11.97
N TYR A 524 50.53 -35.90 -11.72
CA TYR A 524 50.37 -36.39 -10.38
C TYR A 524 51.75 -36.47 -9.75
N CYS A 525 51.87 -35.96 -8.53
CA CYS A 525 53.02 -36.28 -7.71
C CYS A 525 52.87 -37.75 -7.26
N HIS A 526 53.33 -38.69 -8.09
CA HIS A 526 53.21 -40.15 -7.87
C HIS A 526 54.06 -40.72 -6.72
N SER A 527 54.77 -39.90 -5.92
CA SER A 527 55.62 -40.41 -4.84
C SER A 527 55.55 -39.57 -3.56
N PRO A 528 55.23 -40.19 -2.41
CA PRO A 528 55.30 -39.56 -1.08
C PRO A 528 56.68 -38.99 -0.71
N THR A 529 57.75 -39.40 -1.42
CA THR A 529 59.14 -39.11 -1.03
C THR A 529 59.81 -37.97 -1.80
N SER A 530 59.25 -37.48 -2.91
CA SER A 530 59.87 -36.40 -3.71
C SER A 530 59.19 -35.04 -3.57
N CYS A 531 57.93 -34.98 -3.17
CA CYS A 531 57.21 -33.75 -2.83
C CYS A 531 56.23 -34.09 -1.71
N GLY A 532 56.70 -34.01 -0.46
CA GLY A 532 55.85 -34.24 0.71
C GLY A 532 54.57 -33.40 0.64
N ILE A 533 53.48 -33.90 1.24
CA ILE A 533 52.27 -33.11 1.45
C ILE A 533 52.70 -31.82 2.12
N LEU A 534 52.48 -30.68 1.45
CA LEU A 534 52.68 -29.37 2.05
C LEU A 534 51.29 -28.86 2.44
N PRO A 535 50.73 -29.30 3.59
CA PRO A 535 49.37 -28.95 4.00
C PRO A 535 49.16 -27.44 4.12
N THR A 536 50.27 -26.71 4.25
CA THR A 536 50.41 -25.24 4.32
C THR A 536 50.33 -24.54 2.97
N GLN A 537 50.26 -25.25 1.84
CA GLN A 537 49.98 -24.61 0.55
C GLN A 537 48.50 -24.29 0.39
N GLY A 538 48.22 -23.33 -0.50
CA GLY A 538 46.87 -22.95 -0.90
C GLY A 538 46.63 -23.21 -2.38
N HIS A 539 45.62 -24.02 -2.69
CA HIS A 539 45.24 -24.40 -4.06
C HIS A 539 43.74 -24.19 -4.31
N SER A 540 43.35 -24.12 -5.58
CA SER A 540 41.94 -24.00 -5.97
C SER A 540 41.18 -25.31 -5.73
N ILE A 541 39.86 -25.25 -5.66
CA ILE A 541 38.99 -26.43 -5.57
C ILE A 541 37.97 -26.39 -6.70
N ARG A 542 37.73 -27.55 -7.30
CA ARG A 542 36.57 -27.83 -8.15
C ARG A 542 35.94 -29.12 -7.66
N CYS A 543 34.67 -29.04 -7.34
CA CYS A 543 33.93 -30.19 -6.85
C CYS A 543 33.40 -31.02 -8.01
N VAL A 544 33.17 -32.31 -7.72
CA VAL A 544 32.54 -33.27 -8.63
C VAL A 544 31.33 -33.91 -7.95
N LYS A 545 30.40 -34.41 -8.76
CA LYS A 545 29.24 -35.17 -8.34
C LYS A 545 29.10 -36.41 -9.23
N ASP A 546 29.01 -37.57 -8.58
CA ASP A 546 28.73 -38.88 -9.18
C ASP A 546 27.28 -39.04 -9.67
#